data_AF-A0A1R1PL85-F1
#
_entry.id   AF-A0A1R1PL85-F1
#
_cell.length_a   1.000
_cell.length_b   1.000
_cell.length_c   1.000
_cell.angle_alpha   90.00
_cell.angle_beta   90.00
_cell.angle_gamma   90.00
#
_symmetry.space_group_name_H-M   'P 1'
#
loop_
_entity.id
_entity.type
_entity.pdbx_description
1 polymer ?
#
loop_
_entity_poly.entity_id
_entity_poly.type
_entity_poly.pdbx_seq_one_letter_code
_entity_poly.pdbx_strand_id
1 'polypeptide(L)'
;MNTIQFEPIKTTITPQFWTELMSFKLYDAKLDSQKVEIKGWYEGGRYKRLKAVLKPTAATSTSSTNKDQYNIYEAPATVSLQEFHSDSATSRDKKAQGWQCICGDLYNTNTIEEFLKLDRNNLMKEYTKQIQQDIESGRATKDPSLLFRFIATTFADLKKYKFYYWLGYPSIVEKVQSKGLSNGDNADLYSKLELAVDKYGEKEEYKRHTERKDGQTEIFCIGRRKGKNEIGSTQEGRSGQINIEDGSGNEAVWKIGNLVEWEDMEQDPSIEKVMVGFIDPTGNREKMGWMLRNIMVWLRRWHRKGGEEGGIEILSFRDYKYTENYQSLVVTVDSNVNEVGKSD
;
A
#
# COMPACT_ATOMS: atom_id res chain seq x y z
N MET A 1 -5.39 -12.68 21.57
CA MET A 1 -5.08 -11.47 20.77
C MET A 1 -3.62 -11.56 20.36
N ASN A 2 -3.33 -11.43 19.05
CA ASN A 2 -1.97 -11.49 18.54
C ASN A 2 -1.52 -10.09 18.14
N THR A 3 -0.24 -9.80 18.31
CA THR A 3 0.35 -8.55 17.80
C THR A 3 0.54 -8.67 16.30
N ILE A 4 0.07 -7.69 15.52
CA ILE A 4 0.33 -7.63 14.07
C ILE A 4 1.84 -7.50 13.84
N GLN A 5 2.39 -8.37 12.98
CA GLN A 5 3.75 -8.22 12.46
C GLN A 5 3.72 -7.51 11.11
N PHE A 6 4.71 -6.62 10.90
CA PHE A 6 4.83 -5.82 9.68
C PHE A 6 6.11 -6.21 8.94
N GLU A 7 6.04 -6.39 7.63
CA GLU A 7 7.23 -6.52 6.80
C GLU A 7 7.75 -5.12 6.38
N PRO A 8 9.04 -4.81 6.58
CA PRO A 8 9.64 -3.58 6.09
C PRO A 8 9.60 -3.47 4.55
N ILE A 9 9.41 -2.25 4.04
CA ILE A 9 9.46 -1.99 2.60
C ILE A 9 10.89 -2.24 2.07
N LYS A 10 10.98 -3.01 0.99
CA LYS A 10 12.23 -3.21 0.24
C LYS A 10 12.27 -2.25 -0.94
N THR A 11 13.44 -1.68 -1.19
CA THR A 11 13.65 -0.69 -2.27
C THR A 11 14.60 -1.27 -3.30
N THR A 12 14.31 -1.05 -4.58
CA THR A 12 15.26 -1.32 -5.65
C THR A 12 15.56 -0.01 -6.35
N ILE A 13 16.84 0.34 -6.43
CA ILE A 13 17.28 1.54 -7.10
C ILE A 13 17.90 1.12 -8.42
N THR A 14 17.32 1.58 -9.53
CA THR A 14 17.81 1.23 -10.86
C THR A 14 19.14 1.96 -11.16
N PRO A 15 20.03 1.41 -12.01
CA PRO A 15 21.21 2.13 -12.44
C PRO A 15 20.90 3.51 -13.05
N GLN A 16 19.75 3.61 -13.73
CA GLN A 16 19.26 4.86 -14.34
C GLN A 16 19.11 5.99 -13.31
N PHE A 17 18.60 5.70 -12.11
CA PHE A 17 18.48 6.69 -11.05
C PHE A 17 19.82 7.34 -10.69
N TRP A 18 20.91 6.56 -10.63
CA TRP A 18 22.23 7.09 -10.30
C TRP A 18 22.81 7.98 -11.41
N THR A 19 22.55 7.61 -12.67
CA THR A 19 22.91 8.43 -13.84
C THR A 19 22.17 9.77 -13.84
N GLU A 20 20.88 9.75 -13.49
CA GLU A 20 20.06 10.96 -13.36
C GLU A 20 20.52 11.82 -12.17
N LEU A 21 20.76 11.21 -11.01
CA LEU A 21 21.30 11.91 -9.84
C LEU A 21 22.63 12.61 -10.15
N MET A 22 23.51 11.95 -10.89
CA MET A 22 24.77 12.55 -11.34
C MET A 22 24.52 13.76 -12.24
N SER A 23 23.67 13.60 -13.25
CA SER A 23 23.36 14.66 -14.21
C SER A 23 22.75 15.87 -13.49
N PHE A 24 21.76 15.63 -12.63
CA PHE A 24 21.14 16.63 -11.77
C PHE A 24 22.18 17.33 -10.88
N LYS A 25 23.08 16.57 -10.24
CA LYS A 25 24.14 17.14 -9.38
C LYS A 25 25.13 18.00 -10.17
N LEU A 26 25.49 17.61 -11.39
CA LEU A 26 26.48 18.34 -12.20
C LEU A 26 25.92 19.61 -12.84
N TYR A 27 24.70 19.54 -13.35
CA TYR A 27 24.16 20.59 -14.22
C TYR A 27 23.17 21.50 -13.50
N ASP A 28 22.35 20.94 -12.60
CA ASP A 28 21.24 21.66 -11.97
C ASP A 28 21.61 22.08 -10.54
N ALA A 29 21.71 21.12 -9.61
CA ALA A 29 21.96 21.40 -8.20
C ALA A 29 23.36 21.96 -7.93
N LYS A 30 24.40 21.47 -8.61
CA LYS A 30 25.81 21.86 -8.42
C LYS A 30 26.24 21.70 -6.95
N LEU A 31 26.32 22.82 -6.22
CA LEU A 31 26.67 22.87 -4.80
C LEU A 31 25.43 22.98 -3.89
N ASP A 32 24.26 23.21 -4.48
CA ASP A 32 23.00 23.22 -3.75
C ASP A 32 22.69 21.82 -3.22
N SER A 33 22.36 21.78 -1.93
CA SER A 33 21.98 20.57 -1.19
C SER A 33 20.57 20.69 -0.60
N GLN A 34 19.74 21.59 -1.13
CA GLN A 34 18.32 21.61 -0.83
C GLN A 34 17.69 20.26 -1.20
N LYS A 35 16.69 19.87 -0.40
CA LYS A 35 15.97 18.64 -0.64
C LYS A 35 15.14 18.76 -1.92
N VAL A 36 15.01 17.65 -2.64
CA VAL A 36 14.26 17.58 -3.91
C VAL A 36 13.20 16.50 -3.78
N GLU A 37 11.97 16.81 -4.17
CA GLU A 37 10.91 15.81 -4.26
C GLU A 37 11.19 14.86 -5.44
N ILE A 38 11.13 13.56 -5.18
CA ILE A 38 11.31 12.50 -6.16
C ILE A 38 10.19 11.46 -6.06
N LYS A 39 9.98 10.70 -7.13
CA LYS A 39 8.94 9.67 -7.20
C LYS A 39 9.52 8.26 -7.17
N GLY A 40 8.88 7.42 -6.38
CA GLY A 40 9.05 5.98 -6.36
C GLY A 40 7.80 5.29 -6.89
N TRP A 41 7.97 4.06 -7.35
CA TRP A 41 6.89 3.25 -7.90
C TRP A 41 6.86 1.89 -7.22
N TYR A 42 5.68 1.41 -6.83
CA TYR A 42 5.50 0.07 -6.28
C TYR A 42 4.23 -0.58 -6.84
N GLU A 43 4.01 -1.85 -6.53
CA GLU A 43 2.80 -2.58 -6.89
C GLU A 43 2.39 -3.49 -5.73
N GLY A 44 1.26 -4.19 -5.85
CA GLY A 44 0.91 -5.24 -4.91
C GLY A 44 1.97 -6.34 -4.88
N GLY A 45 2.38 -6.78 -3.69
CA GLY A 45 3.36 -7.83 -3.53
C GLY A 45 2.89 -9.15 -4.15
N ARG A 46 3.84 -9.94 -4.64
CA ARG A 46 3.54 -11.17 -5.38
C ARG A 46 4.06 -12.40 -4.65
N TYR A 47 3.26 -13.46 -4.71
CA TYR A 47 3.63 -14.78 -4.20
C TYR A 47 3.61 -15.78 -5.34
N LYS A 48 4.76 -16.36 -5.68
CA LYS A 48 4.83 -17.38 -6.74
C LYS A 48 5.22 -18.73 -6.17
N ARG A 49 4.32 -19.70 -6.33
CA ARG A 49 4.60 -21.11 -6.07
C ARG A 49 5.23 -21.71 -7.33
N LEU A 50 6.56 -21.76 -7.39
CA LEU A 50 7.26 -22.43 -8.50
C LEU A 50 7.25 -23.93 -8.27
N LYS A 51 6.88 -24.73 -9.28
CA LYS A 51 7.10 -26.19 -9.21
C LYS A 51 8.59 -26.44 -9.01
N ALA A 52 8.95 -27.26 -8.01
CA ALA A 52 10.34 -27.66 -7.86
C ALA A 52 10.70 -28.45 -9.12
N VAL A 53 11.64 -27.92 -9.92
CA VAL A 53 12.27 -28.71 -10.96
C VAL A 53 13.22 -29.64 -10.23
N LEU A 54 12.74 -30.85 -9.89
CA LEU A 54 13.61 -31.93 -9.44
C LEU A 54 14.62 -32.16 -10.57
N LYS A 55 15.88 -31.76 -10.36
CA LYS A 55 16.96 -32.25 -11.22
C LYS A 55 16.99 -33.76 -11.05
N PRO A 56 16.92 -34.57 -12.12
CA PRO A 56 17.03 -36.01 -11.98
C PRO A 56 18.46 -36.35 -11.55
N THR A 57 18.69 -36.47 -10.24
CA THR A 57 19.85 -37.18 -9.71
C THR A 57 19.48 -38.65 -9.67
N ALA A 58 20.23 -39.47 -10.40
CA ALA A 58 20.11 -40.91 -10.36
C ALA A 58 20.40 -41.40 -8.93
N ALA A 59 19.37 -41.81 -8.19
CA ALA A 59 19.29 -43.12 -7.54
C ALA A 59 18.13 -43.20 -6.53
N THR A 60 17.52 -44.39 -6.56
CA THR A 60 16.74 -45.06 -5.50
C THR A 60 15.28 -44.65 -5.32
N SER A 61 14.44 -45.45 -5.98
CA SER A 61 13.04 -45.69 -5.70
C SER A 61 12.81 -46.16 -4.26
N THR A 62 12.12 -45.33 -3.46
CA THR A 62 11.23 -45.81 -2.40
C THR A 62 9.96 -44.97 -2.38
N SER A 63 8.84 -45.68 -2.41
CA SER A 63 7.48 -45.17 -2.40
C SER A 63 7.22 -44.22 -1.23
N SER A 64 6.98 -42.94 -1.55
CA SER A 64 6.22 -42.05 -0.69
C SER A 64 5.37 -41.14 -1.57
N THR A 65 4.13 -40.91 -1.14
CA THR A 65 3.11 -40.10 -1.81
C THR A 65 3.70 -38.84 -2.44
N ASN A 66 3.58 -38.70 -3.77
CA ASN A 66 3.93 -37.49 -4.53
C ASN A 66 3.08 -36.30 -4.05
N LYS A 67 3.47 -35.67 -2.94
CA LYS A 67 3.13 -34.29 -2.69
C LYS A 67 4.06 -33.49 -3.58
N ASP A 68 3.52 -33.00 -4.69
CA ASP A 68 4.22 -32.04 -5.56
C ASP A 68 5.02 -31.05 -4.70
N GLN A 69 6.35 -31.12 -4.80
CA GLN A 69 7.22 -30.23 -4.06
C GLN A 69 7.28 -28.92 -4.86
N TYR A 70 6.95 -27.81 -4.21
CA TYR A 70 7.00 -26.48 -4.84
C TYR A 70 7.99 -25.62 -4.06
N ASN A 71 8.82 -24.87 -4.80
CA ASN A 71 9.62 -23.80 -4.24
C ASN A 71 8.76 -22.55 -4.10
N ILE A 72 8.83 -21.92 -2.93
CA ILE A 72 8.11 -20.70 -2.62
C ILE A 72 9.01 -19.52 -2.96
N TYR A 73 8.53 -18.60 -3.80
CA TYR A 73 9.20 -17.34 -4.11
C TYR A 73 8.29 -16.17 -3.71
N GLU A 74 8.70 -15.44 -2.69
CA GLU A 74 8.13 -14.14 -2.35
C GLU A 74 8.89 -13.09 -3.17
N ALA A 75 8.19 -12.39 -4.07
CA ALA A 75 8.72 -11.24 -4.77
C ALA A 75 8.09 -10.00 -4.10
N PRO A 76 8.70 -9.45 -3.04
CA PRO A 76 8.22 -8.22 -2.43
C PRO A 76 8.24 -7.15 -3.51
N ALA A 77 7.13 -6.43 -3.68
CA ALA A 77 7.12 -5.29 -4.59
C ALA A 77 8.15 -4.30 -4.06
N THR A 78 9.12 -3.96 -4.89
CA THR A 78 10.16 -3.03 -4.52
C THR A 78 9.73 -1.64 -4.92
N VAL A 79 9.92 -0.66 -4.03
CA VAL A 79 9.82 0.74 -4.44
C VAL A 79 10.97 0.97 -5.41
N SER A 80 10.63 1.18 -6.68
CA SER A 80 11.54 1.48 -7.77
C SER A 80 11.72 3.00 -7.85
N LEU A 81 12.89 3.49 -7.46
CA LEU A 81 13.27 4.89 -7.66
C LEU A 81 13.74 5.08 -9.09
N GLN A 82 13.09 5.97 -9.84
CA GLN A 82 13.39 6.13 -11.26
C GLN A 82 13.34 7.57 -11.77
N GLU A 83 12.74 8.55 -11.10
CA GLU A 83 12.48 9.86 -11.73
C GLU A 83 12.80 11.07 -10.85
N PHE A 84 13.60 12.00 -11.39
CA PHE A 84 13.82 13.38 -10.90
C PHE A 84 12.86 14.41 -11.50
N HIS A 85 12.16 14.06 -12.59
CA HIS A 85 11.22 14.95 -13.30
C HIS A 85 9.88 14.26 -13.57
N SER A 86 8.78 15.00 -13.45
CA SER A 86 7.41 14.49 -13.58
C SER A 86 7.00 14.21 -15.03
N ASP A 87 6.25 13.12 -15.23
CA ASP A 87 5.51 12.74 -16.45
C ASP A 87 6.34 12.34 -17.67
N SER A 88 7.18 11.31 -17.50
CA SER A 88 7.73 10.56 -18.64
C SER A 88 6.69 9.62 -19.27
N ALA A 89 6.94 9.13 -20.50
CA ALA A 89 6.14 8.03 -21.08
C ALA A 89 6.13 6.79 -20.19
N THR A 90 7.26 6.51 -19.53
CA THR A 90 7.44 5.41 -18.56
C THR A 90 6.49 5.53 -17.36
N SER A 91 6.25 6.75 -16.85
CA SER A 91 5.28 6.99 -15.77
C SER A 91 3.86 6.60 -16.18
N ARG A 92 3.46 6.94 -17.41
CA ARG A 92 2.14 6.58 -17.96
C ARG A 92 2.01 5.07 -18.16
N ASP A 93 3.05 4.41 -18.64
CA ASP A 93 3.06 2.96 -18.85
C ASP A 93 3.00 2.20 -17.52
N LYS A 94 3.76 2.63 -16.50
CA LYS A 94 3.70 2.05 -15.15
C LYS A 94 2.32 2.19 -14.53
N LYS A 95 1.71 3.37 -14.65
CA LYS A 95 0.32 3.61 -14.21
C LYS A 95 -0.66 2.69 -14.93
N ALA A 96 -0.54 2.54 -16.25
CA ALA A 96 -1.37 1.62 -17.03
C ALA A 96 -1.18 0.14 -16.61
N GLN A 97 0.00 -0.20 -16.09
CA GLN A 97 0.29 -1.52 -15.52
C GLN A 97 -0.18 -1.66 -14.06
N GLY A 98 -0.77 -0.62 -13.46
CA GLY A 98 -1.30 -0.59 -12.09
C GLY A 98 -0.24 -0.42 -11.00
N TRP A 99 0.92 0.13 -11.36
CA TRP A 99 1.90 0.58 -10.38
C TRP A 99 1.40 1.83 -9.67
N GLN A 100 1.55 1.82 -8.35
CA GLN A 100 1.26 2.94 -7.46
C GLN A 100 2.48 3.85 -7.33
N CYS A 101 2.22 5.15 -7.26
CA CYS A 101 3.26 6.17 -7.13
C CYS A 101 3.35 6.66 -5.68
N ILE A 102 4.53 6.54 -5.09
CA ILE A 102 4.86 7.09 -3.78
C ILE A 102 5.80 8.28 -3.94
N CYS A 103 5.53 9.39 -3.25
CA CYS A 103 6.41 10.56 -3.26
C CYS A 103 7.40 10.50 -2.08
N GLY A 104 8.58 11.07 -2.27
CA GLY A 104 9.57 11.14 -1.23
C GLY A 104 10.58 12.26 -1.46
N ASP A 105 11.31 12.59 -0.42
CA ASP A 105 12.27 13.69 -0.46
C ASP A 105 13.70 13.15 -0.48
N LEU A 106 14.49 13.66 -1.43
CA LEU A 106 15.89 13.34 -1.63
C LEU A 106 16.79 14.42 -1.01
N TYR A 107 17.67 13.99 -0.10
CA TYR A 107 18.71 14.78 0.53
C TYR A 107 20.07 14.31 0.02
N ASN A 108 20.60 14.99 -0.99
CA ASN A 108 21.91 14.68 -1.55
C ASN A 108 22.98 15.59 -0.96
N THR A 109 23.92 15.04 -0.19
CA THR A 109 25.00 15.81 0.42
C THR A 109 26.17 16.02 -0.54
N ASN A 110 27.00 17.03 -0.25
CA ASN A 110 28.17 17.35 -1.05
C ASN A 110 29.39 16.53 -0.65
N THR A 111 29.49 16.19 0.64
CA THR A 111 30.61 15.42 1.19
C THR A 111 30.15 14.12 1.86
N ILE A 112 31.08 13.16 2.00
CA ILE A 112 30.81 11.90 2.72
C ILE A 112 30.66 12.16 4.22
N GLU A 113 31.38 13.15 4.76
CA GLU A 113 31.31 13.54 6.16
C GLU A 113 29.92 14.07 6.52
N GLU A 114 29.32 14.90 5.67
CA GLU A 114 27.92 15.34 5.81
C GLU A 114 26.97 14.15 5.78
N PHE A 115 27.12 13.25 4.81
CA PHE A 115 26.26 12.06 4.69
C PHE A 115 26.30 11.18 5.94
N LEU A 116 27.48 10.95 6.50
CA LEU A 116 27.64 10.14 7.70
C LEU A 116 27.07 10.84 8.95
N LYS A 117 27.14 12.16 9.02
CA LYS A 117 26.63 12.97 10.15
C LYS A 117 25.13 13.29 10.08
N LEU A 118 24.46 13.00 8.97
CA LEU A 118 23.01 13.22 8.83
C LEU A 118 22.24 12.51 9.95
N ASP A 119 21.47 13.30 10.72
CA ASP A 119 20.58 12.80 11.75
C ASP A 119 19.29 12.22 11.13
N ARG A 120 19.43 10.99 10.64
CA ARG A 120 18.32 10.22 10.04
C ARG A 120 17.20 9.95 11.04
N ASN A 121 17.50 9.89 12.34
CA ASN A 121 16.48 9.68 13.36
C ASN A 121 15.61 10.93 13.53
N ASN A 122 16.21 12.12 13.56
CA ASN A 122 15.46 13.36 13.57
C ASN A 122 14.64 13.53 12.30
N LEU A 123 15.21 13.24 11.12
CA LEU A 123 14.46 13.23 9.86
C LEU A 123 13.24 12.31 9.94
N MET A 124 13.39 11.07 10.39
CA MET A 124 12.26 10.15 10.55
C MET A 124 11.17 10.73 11.48
N LYS A 125 11.55 11.34 12.61
CA LYS A 125 10.61 11.97 13.55
C LYS A 125 9.85 13.14 12.92
N GLU A 126 10.54 13.98 12.16
CA GLU A 126 9.92 15.13 11.47
C GLU A 126 8.86 14.69 10.47
N TYR A 127 9.15 13.66 9.66
CA TYR A 127 8.18 13.16 8.68
C TYR A 127 7.03 12.42 9.36
N THR A 128 7.29 11.64 10.42
CA THR A 128 6.21 11.02 11.21
C THR A 128 5.27 12.08 11.79
N LYS A 129 5.81 13.22 12.27
CA LYS A 129 5.00 14.35 12.75
C LYS A 129 4.18 15.00 11.61
N GLN A 130 4.75 15.14 10.42
CA GLN A 130 4.00 15.65 9.25
C GLN A 130 2.84 14.74 8.89
N ILE A 131 3.08 13.42 8.80
CA ILE A 131 2.03 12.43 8.53
C ILE A 131 0.90 12.54 9.56
N GLN A 132 1.25 12.66 10.86
CA GLN A 132 0.27 12.84 11.91
C GLN A 132 -0.56 14.14 11.73
N GLN A 133 0.08 15.26 11.39
CA GLN A 133 -0.62 16.52 11.12
C GLN A 133 -1.54 16.43 9.89
N ASP A 134 -1.13 15.72 8.84
CA ASP A 134 -1.96 15.47 7.65
C ASP A 134 -3.20 14.65 8.00
N ILE A 135 -3.04 13.64 8.86
CA ILE A 135 -4.16 12.83 9.39
C ILE A 135 -5.10 13.71 10.23
N GLU A 136 -4.57 14.46 11.19
CA GLU A 136 -5.37 15.26 12.12
C GLU A 136 -6.15 16.38 11.42
N SER A 137 -5.56 17.00 10.40
CA SER A 137 -6.17 18.05 9.59
C SER A 137 -7.16 17.55 8.54
N GLY A 138 -7.23 16.23 8.30
CA GLY A 138 -8.06 15.62 7.26
C GLY A 138 -7.50 15.74 5.84
N ARG A 139 -6.30 16.33 5.68
CA ARG A 139 -5.62 16.37 4.37
C ARG A 139 -5.30 14.97 3.86
N ALA A 140 -4.87 14.07 4.74
CA ALA A 140 -4.62 12.67 4.38
C ALA A 140 -5.89 11.90 3.97
N THR A 141 -7.08 12.38 4.32
CA THR A 141 -8.35 11.80 3.85
C THR A 141 -8.66 12.23 2.42
N LYS A 142 -8.33 13.48 2.07
CA LYS A 142 -8.50 14.06 0.73
C LYS A 142 -7.41 13.58 -0.25
N ASP A 143 -6.18 13.50 0.24
CA ASP A 143 -5.02 12.97 -0.48
C ASP A 143 -4.37 11.86 0.35
N PRO A 144 -4.79 10.60 0.14
CA PRO A 144 -4.25 9.44 0.84
C PRO A 144 -2.74 9.23 0.68
N SER A 145 -2.13 9.81 -0.36
CA SER A 145 -0.69 9.66 -0.58
C SER A 145 0.16 10.37 0.46
N LEU A 146 -0.41 11.30 1.22
CA LEU A 146 0.25 11.92 2.36
C LEU A 146 0.49 10.94 3.52
N LEU A 147 -0.24 9.82 3.56
CA LEU A 147 -0.01 8.73 4.52
C LEU A 147 1.30 7.99 4.23
N PHE A 148 1.82 8.05 3.00
CA PHE A 148 2.96 7.28 2.54
C PHE A 148 4.01 8.12 1.87
N ARG A 149 5.11 8.30 2.59
CA ARG A 149 6.26 9.08 2.14
C ARG A 149 7.51 8.24 2.29
N PHE A 150 8.52 8.52 1.49
CA PHE A 150 9.86 7.99 1.74
C PHE A 150 10.89 9.13 1.84
N ILE A 151 12.00 8.82 2.49
CA ILE A 151 13.16 9.71 2.61
C ILE A 151 14.31 9.00 1.92
N ALA A 152 14.97 9.68 0.98
CA ALA A 152 16.22 9.21 0.42
C ALA A 152 17.34 10.16 0.86
N THR A 153 18.39 9.63 1.49
CA THR A 153 19.62 10.38 1.72
C THR A 153 20.71 9.80 0.84
N THR A 154 21.46 10.63 0.13
CA THR A 154 22.51 10.17 -0.78
C THR A 154 23.79 10.99 -0.66
N PHE A 155 24.90 10.37 -1.01
CA PHE A 155 26.13 11.05 -1.38
C PHE A 155 26.69 10.39 -2.64
N ALA A 156 26.77 11.19 -3.71
CA ALA A 156 27.36 10.78 -4.98
C ALA A 156 28.84 11.23 -5.06
N ASP A 157 29.77 10.27 -4.94
CA ASP A 157 31.20 10.48 -5.21
C ASP A 157 31.43 10.36 -6.72
N LEU A 158 31.32 11.50 -7.41
CA LEU A 158 31.46 11.58 -8.86
C LEU A 158 32.90 11.28 -9.34
N LYS A 159 33.89 11.37 -8.45
CA LYS A 159 35.30 11.08 -8.78
C LYS A 159 35.55 9.58 -8.83
N LYS A 160 34.98 8.84 -7.87
CA LYS A 160 35.15 7.37 -7.76
C LYS A 160 34.00 6.57 -8.35
N TYR A 161 32.96 7.25 -8.83
CA TYR A 161 31.72 6.64 -9.29
C TYR A 161 31.09 5.72 -8.22
N LYS A 162 31.10 6.19 -6.96
CA LYS A 162 30.54 5.48 -5.80
C LYS A 162 29.35 6.25 -5.25
N PHE A 163 28.26 5.52 -5.02
CA PHE A 163 27.02 6.09 -4.50
C PHE A 163 26.73 5.49 -3.13
N TYR A 164 26.57 6.36 -2.16
CA TYR A 164 26.20 6.02 -0.79
C TYR A 164 24.76 6.45 -0.60
N TYR A 165 23.94 5.59 -0.01
CA TYR A 165 22.53 5.89 0.15
C TYR A 165 21.94 5.27 1.41
N TRP A 166 20.85 5.87 1.86
CA TRP A 166 19.99 5.30 2.88
C TRP A 166 18.55 5.73 2.61
N LEU A 167 17.63 4.78 2.72
CA LEU A 167 16.20 4.93 2.47
C LEU A 167 15.44 4.76 3.79
N GLY A 168 14.52 5.68 4.07
CA GLY A 168 13.64 5.66 5.23
C GLY A 168 12.18 5.68 4.82
N TYR A 169 11.34 4.93 5.53
CA TYR A 169 9.89 4.89 5.34
C TYR A 169 9.20 5.28 6.65
N PRO A 170 9.00 6.59 6.88
CA PRO A 170 8.38 7.10 8.10
C PRO A 170 7.04 6.43 8.39
N SER A 171 6.92 5.89 9.60
CA SER A 171 5.66 5.32 10.07
C SER A 171 5.44 5.67 11.53
N ILE A 172 4.17 5.74 11.91
CA ILE A 172 3.76 5.94 13.29
C ILE A 172 3.70 4.56 13.95
N VAL A 173 4.41 4.40 15.07
CA VAL A 173 4.43 3.15 15.83
C VAL A 173 3.33 3.20 16.88
N GLU A 174 2.31 2.36 16.69
CA GLU A 174 1.27 2.17 17.70
C GLU A 174 1.18 0.71 18.15
N LYS A 175 0.85 0.52 19.44
CA LYS A 175 0.54 -0.80 20.00
C LYS A 175 -0.91 -1.11 19.69
N VAL A 176 -1.14 -1.82 18.60
CA VAL A 176 -2.48 -2.19 18.14
C VAL A 176 -2.75 -3.66 18.45
N GLN A 177 -3.83 -3.92 19.17
CA GLN A 177 -4.37 -5.27 19.30
C GLN A 177 -5.18 -5.60 18.06
N SER A 178 -4.97 -6.79 17.48
CA SER A 178 -5.77 -7.26 16.35
C SER A 178 -6.44 -8.59 16.62
N LYS A 179 -7.60 -8.76 15.98
CA LYS A 179 -8.31 -10.02 15.92
C LYS A 179 -7.89 -10.75 14.64
N GLY A 180 -6.77 -11.48 14.73
CA GLY A 180 -6.33 -12.45 13.72
C GLY A 180 -5.91 -11.88 12.36
N LEU A 181 -5.23 -12.71 11.57
CA LEU A 181 -5.15 -12.57 10.11
C LEU A 181 -5.98 -13.72 9.55
N SER A 182 -6.93 -13.44 8.66
CA SER A 182 -7.71 -14.50 8.00
C SER A 182 -7.55 -14.42 6.49
N ASN A 183 -7.33 -15.59 5.88
CA ASN A 183 -7.38 -15.83 4.44
C ASN A 183 -8.46 -16.86 4.05
N GLY A 184 -9.12 -17.48 5.04
CA GLY A 184 -9.61 -18.86 4.92
C GLY A 184 -10.98 -19.05 4.28
N ASP A 185 -11.95 -18.19 4.57
CA ASP A 185 -13.35 -18.47 4.19
C ASP A 185 -13.89 -17.52 3.10
N ASN A 186 -13.24 -16.37 2.89
CA ASN A 186 -13.70 -15.29 2.00
C ASN A 186 -12.71 -14.95 0.86
N ALA A 187 -11.75 -15.84 0.56
CA ALA A 187 -10.72 -15.57 -0.45
C ALA A 187 -11.30 -15.16 -1.81
N ASP A 188 -12.31 -15.88 -2.30
CA ASP A 188 -12.99 -15.57 -3.57
C ASP A 188 -13.67 -14.18 -3.56
N LEU A 189 -14.30 -13.81 -2.44
CA LEU A 189 -14.89 -12.48 -2.26
C LEU A 189 -13.82 -11.38 -2.35
N TYR A 190 -12.71 -11.51 -1.62
CA TYR A 190 -11.65 -10.49 -1.61
C TYR A 190 -10.97 -10.36 -2.97
N SER A 191 -10.86 -11.46 -3.70
CA SER A 191 -10.38 -11.49 -5.09
C SER A 191 -11.27 -10.67 -6.01
N LYS A 192 -12.60 -10.89 -5.91
CA LYS A 192 -13.59 -10.14 -6.69
C LYS A 192 -13.58 -8.67 -6.32
N LEU A 193 -13.43 -8.32 -5.03
CA LEU A 193 -13.29 -6.94 -4.56
C LEU A 193 -12.03 -6.26 -5.09
N GLU A 194 -10.91 -6.98 -5.15
CA GLU A 194 -9.65 -6.44 -5.67
C GLU A 194 -9.72 -6.15 -7.18
N LEU A 195 -10.28 -7.07 -7.97
CA LEU A 195 -10.55 -6.85 -9.40
C LEU A 195 -11.51 -5.67 -9.64
N ALA A 196 -12.49 -5.56 -8.75
CA ALA A 196 -13.47 -4.49 -8.75
C ALA A 196 -12.84 -3.12 -8.46
N VAL A 197 -11.88 -3.06 -7.53
CA VAL A 197 -11.09 -1.87 -7.21
C VAL A 197 -10.22 -1.44 -8.40
N ASP A 198 -9.54 -2.38 -9.07
CA ASP A 198 -8.70 -2.09 -10.25
C ASP A 198 -9.54 -1.45 -11.38
N LYS A 199 -10.71 -2.04 -11.68
CA LYS A 199 -11.66 -1.48 -12.68
C LYS A 199 -12.26 -0.14 -12.27
N TYR A 200 -12.50 0.06 -10.97
CA TYR A 200 -13.04 1.32 -10.47
C TYR A 200 -12.02 2.46 -10.62
N GLY A 201 -10.73 2.17 -10.37
CA GLY A 201 -9.64 3.12 -10.54
C GLY A 201 -9.47 3.65 -11.98
N GLU A 202 -9.94 2.91 -12.97
CA GLU A 202 -9.90 3.34 -14.39
C GLU A 202 -10.99 4.37 -14.76
N LYS A 203 -12.04 4.54 -13.94
CA LYS A 203 -13.20 5.39 -14.29
C LYS A 203 -12.87 6.90 -14.19
N GLU A 204 -13.35 7.68 -15.15
CA GLU A 204 -13.16 9.15 -15.18
C GLU A 204 -13.80 9.88 -13.98
N GLU A 205 -14.87 9.34 -13.41
CA GLU A 205 -15.48 9.87 -12.18
C GLU A 205 -14.55 9.78 -10.98
N TYR A 206 -13.80 8.69 -10.87
CA TYR A 206 -12.82 8.50 -9.81
C TYR A 206 -11.66 9.50 -9.95
N LYS A 207 -11.14 9.71 -11.17
CA LYS A 207 -10.09 10.69 -11.45
C LYS A 207 -10.49 12.15 -11.17
N ARG A 208 -11.79 12.47 -11.12
CA ARG A 208 -12.30 13.82 -10.79
C ARG A 208 -12.32 14.13 -9.30
N HIS A 209 -12.36 13.11 -8.44
CA HIS A 209 -12.47 13.27 -7.00
C HIS A 209 -11.12 13.23 -6.28
N THR A 210 -10.03 12.93 -6.99
CA THR A 210 -8.68 13.05 -6.46
C THR A 210 -8.13 14.44 -6.77
N GLU A 211 -7.49 15.10 -5.80
CA GLU A 211 -6.75 16.36 -6.06
C GLU A 211 -5.50 16.10 -6.93
N ARG A 212 -5.12 14.82 -7.11
CA ARG A 212 -3.99 14.40 -7.93
C ARG A 212 -4.38 14.31 -9.41
N LYS A 213 -3.62 14.99 -10.26
CA LYS A 213 -3.75 14.93 -11.74
C LYS A 213 -3.59 13.52 -12.34
N ASP A 214 -3.08 12.56 -11.58
CA ASP A 214 -2.84 11.20 -12.05
C ASP A 214 -3.92 10.17 -11.70
N GLY A 215 -4.90 10.54 -10.87
CA GLY A 215 -6.16 9.81 -10.74
C GLY A 215 -6.07 8.38 -10.20
N GLN A 216 -4.99 7.98 -9.52
CA GLN A 216 -4.91 6.70 -8.79
C GLN A 216 -4.75 6.98 -7.29
N THR A 217 -5.54 6.32 -6.44
CA THR A 217 -5.30 6.23 -5.00
C THR A 217 -4.96 4.80 -4.61
N GLU A 218 -3.92 4.65 -3.82
CA GLU A 218 -3.46 3.39 -3.23
C GLU A 218 -4.37 2.88 -2.10
N ILE A 219 -5.29 3.71 -1.62
CA ILE A 219 -6.22 3.42 -0.50
C ILE A 219 -7.66 3.71 -0.91
N PHE A 220 -8.58 2.84 -0.50
CA PHE A 220 -9.99 2.83 -0.90
C PHE A 220 -10.89 2.63 0.31
N CYS A 221 -12.09 3.19 0.28
CA CYS A 221 -13.18 2.78 1.16
C CYS A 221 -14.10 1.81 0.45
N ILE A 222 -14.53 0.76 1.15
CA ILE A 222 -15.32 -0.33 0.59
C ILE A 222 -16.51 -0.60 1.52
N GLY A 223 -17.72 -0.36 1.01
CA GLY A 223 -18.96 -0.47 1.77
C GLY A 223 -19.80 -1.66 1.32
N ARG A 224 -20.24 -2.51 2.26
CA ARG A 224 -21.21 -3.58 2.00
C ARG A 224 -22.63 -3.06 2.25
N ARG A 225 -23.54 -3.21 1.28
CA ARG A 225 -24.95 -2.84 1.44
C ARG A 225 -25.77 -3.93 2.13
N LYS A 226 -26.84 -3.51 2.82
CA LYS A 226 -27.86 -4.37 3.45
C LYS A 226 -28.79 -5.02 2.41
N GLY A 227 -28.67 -6.33 2.17
CA GLY A 227 -29.68 -7.18 1.51
C GLY A 227 -30.07 -6.83 0.05
N LYS A 228 -30.81 -7.74 -0.61
CA LYS A 228 -31.13 -7.72 -2.07
C LYS A 228 -32.23 -6.73 -2.53
N ASN A 229 -32.93 -6.04 -1.64
CA ASN A 229 -34.23 -5.43 -1.99
C ASN A 229 -34.28 -3.90 -1.87
N GLU A 230 -33.47 -3.19 -2.66
CA GLU A 230 -33.87 -1.89 -3.24
C GLU A 230 -33.19 -1.75 -4.61
N ILE A 231 -33.51 -2.66 -5.52
CA ILE A 231 -33.27 -2.44 -6.96
C ILE A 231 -34.28 -1.40 -7.42
N GLY A 232 -34.00 -0.13 -7.14
CA GLY A 232 -34.41 0.92 -8.06
C GLY A 232 -33.61 0.70 -9.34
N SER A 233 -34.26 0.16 -10.38
CA SER A 233 -33.79 0.04 -11.76
C SER A 233 -32.32 0.42 -11.96
N THR A 234 -31.45 -0.59 -12.05
CA THR A 234 -30.06 -0.43 -12.46
C THR A 234 -29.99 0.22 -13.84
N GLN A 235 -29.97 1.55 -13.87
CA GLN A 235 -29.20 2.24 -14.89
C GLN A 235 -27.74 1.94 -14.56
N GLU A 236 -27.08 1.16 -15.43
CA GLU A 236 -25.64 1.17 -15.56
C GLU A 236 -25.17 2.63 -15.58
N GLY A 237 -24.63 3.15 -14.47
CA GLY A 237 -24.25 4.56 -14.44
C GLY A 237 -24.06 5.24 -13.09
N ARG A 238 -24.47 4.68 -11.95
CA ARG A 238 -24.15 5.26 -10.64
C ARG A 238 -22.89 4.62 -10.02
N SER A 239 -21.77 5.32 -10.20
CA SER A 239 -20.53 5.31 -9.41
C SER A 239 -20.26 4.10 -8.48
N GLY A 240 -19.31 3.24 -8.85
CA GLY A 240 -18.59 2.35 -7.91
C GLY A 240 -19.31 1.15 -7.29
N GLN A 241 -20.56 0.86 -7.67
CA GLN A 241 -21.29 -0.31 -7.14
C GLN A 241 -21.03 -1.59 -7.94
N ILE A 242 -20.78 -2.70 -7.24
CA ILE A 242 -20.46 -4.01 -7.80
C ILE A 242 -21.20 -5.09 -7.03
N ASN A 243 -21.91 -5.94 -7.76
CA ASN A 243 -22.58 -7.10 -7.19
C ASN A 243 -21.59 -8.26 -7.13
N ILE A 244 -21.45 -8.85 -5.95
CA ILE A 244 -20.62 -10.04 -5.73
C ILE A 244 -21.50 -11.10 -5.10
N GLU A 245 -21.70 -12.21 -5.81
CA GLU A 245 -22.24 -13.45 -5.23
C GLU A 245 -21.30 -13.93 -4.13
N ASP A 246 -21.83 -14.07 -2.92
CA ASP A 246 -21.17 -14.83 -1.86
C ASP A 246 -21.26 -16.33 -2.17
N GLY A 247 -20.33 -17.12 -1.61
CA GLY A 247 -20.28 -18.57 -1.82
C GLY A 247 -21.51 -19.35 -1.33
N SER A 248 -22.52 -18.67 -0.78
CA SER A 248 -23.80 -19.24 -0.34
C SER A 248 -24.96 -18.98 -1.32
N GLY A 249 -24.72 -18.29 -2.44
CA GLY A 249 -25.73 -17.98 -3.46
C GLY A 249 -26.49 -16.66 -3.21
N ASN A 250 -26.10 -15.89 -2.21
CA ASN A 250 -26.63 -14.54 -1.98
C ASN A 250 -25.71 -13.50 -2.64
N GLU A 251 -26.25 -12.64 -3.50
CA GLU A 251 -25.53 -11.46 -3.97
C GLU A 251 -25.47 -10.40 -2.88
N ALA A 252 -24.25 -9.99 -2.52
CA ALA A 252 -23.99 -8.79 -1.75
C ALA A 252 -23.59 -7.66 -2.71
N VAL A 253 -24.15 -6.47 -2.49
CA VAL A 253 -23.77 -5.28 -3.25
C VAL A 253 -22.69 -4.52 -2.50
N TRP A 254 -21.57 -4.28 -3.16
CA TRP A 254 -20.42 -3.55 -2.62
C TRP A 254 -20.27 -2.20 -3.32
N LYS A 255 -20.03 -1.15 -2.55
CA LYS A 255 -19.70 0.19 -3.04
C LYS A 255 -18.22 0.45 -2.82
N ILE A 256 -17.50 0.78 -3.89
CA ILE A 256 -16.10 1.21 -3.84
C ILE A 256 -16.06 2.72 -4.03
N GLY A 257 -15.25 3.40 -3.21
CA GLY A 257 -15.08 4.84 -3.27
C GLY A 257 -13.66 5.27 -2.89
N ASN A 258 -13.39 6.56 -3.11
CA ASN A 258 -12.17 7.20 -2.62
C ASN A 258 -12.20 7.35 -1.10
N LEU A 259 -11.03 7.45 -0.46
CA LEU A 259 -10.96 7.64 0.99
C LEU A 259 -11.71 8.90 1.49
N VAL A 260 -11.85 9.93 0.64
CA VAL A 260 -12.65 11.13 0.95
C VAL A 260 -14.13 10.84 1.17
N GLU A 261 -14.66 9.76 0.57
CA GLU A 261 -16.04 9.32 0.72
C GLU A 261 -16.26 8.47 1.98
N TRP A 262 -15.21 8.25 2.79
CA TRP A 262 -15.27 7.43 3.99
C TRP A 262 -16.41 7.84 4.93
N GLU A 263 -16.47 9.13 5.26
CA GLU A 263 -17.46 9.64 6.22
C GLU A 263 -18.89 9.48 5.70
N ASP A 264 -19.12 9.74 4.41
CA ASP A 264 -20.40 9.55 3.76
C ASP A 264 -20.80 8.07 3.74
N MET A 265 -19.83 7.18 3.49
CA MET A 265 -20.03 5.73 3.47
C MET A 265 -20.34 5.16 4.86
N GLU A 266 -19.72 5.69 5.92
CA GLU A 266 -20.01 5.30 7.30
C GLU A 266 -21.39 5.73 7.76
N GLN A 267 -21.88 6.88 7.27
CA GLN A 267 -23.18 7.45 7.65
C GLN A 267 -24.34 6.94 6.78
N ASP A 268 -24.05 6.30 5.65
CA ASP A 268 -25.06 5.74 4.76
C ASP A 268 -25.84 4.60 5.45
N PRO A 269 -27.15 4.77 5.71
CA PRO A 269 -27.94 3.77 6.43
C PRO A 269 -28.13 2.46 5.64
N SER A 270 -27.92 2.49 4.32
CA SER A 270 -27.96 1.33 3.44
C SER A 270 -26.69 0.48 3.52
N ILE A 271 -25.61 1.01 4.10
CA ILE A 271 -24.32 0.33 4.24
C ILE A 271 -24.20 -0.27 5.64
N GLU A 272 -24.16 -1.61 5.71
CA GLU A 272 -24.00 -2.34 6.97
C GLU A 272 -22.56 -2.39 7.45
N LYS A 273 -21.60 -2.36 6.54
CA LYS A 273 -20.18 -2.51 6.87
C LYS A 273 -19.31 -1.64 5.99
N VAL A 274 -18.29 -1.00 6.56
CA VAL A 274 -17.28 -0.23 5.83
C VAL A 274 -15.90 -0.79 6.16
N MET A 275 -15.06 -0.92 5.14
CA MET A 275 -13.70 -1.44 5.22
C MET A 275 -12.75 -0.49 4.51
N VAL A 276 -11.47 -0.57 4.85
CA VAL A 276 -10.39 0.10 4.10
C VAL A 276 -9.66 -0.93 3.27
N GLY A 277 -9.52 -0.69 1.97
CA GLY A 277 -8.63 -1.45 1.10
C GLY A 277 -7.35 -0.66 0.81
N PHE A 278 -6.20 -1.32 0.71
CA PHE A 278 -4.98 -0.68 0.21
C PHE A 278 -4.12 -1.65 -0.60
N ILE A 279 -3.36 -1.12 -1.56
CA ILE A 279 -2.38 -1.91 -2.33
C ILE A 279 -1.16 -2.18 -1.45
N ASP A 280 -0.94 -3.45 -1.09
CA ASP A 280 0.11 -3.83 -0.15
C ASP A 280 1.34 -4.39 -0.89
N PRO A 281 2.52 -3.76 -0.79
CA PRO A 281 3.72 -4.23 -1.47
C PRO A 281 4.32 -5.53 -0.91
N THR A 282 3.84 -6.03 0.24
CA THR A 282 4.36 -7.29 0.81
C THR A 282 3.88 -8.51 0.03
N GLY A 283 4.80 -9.42 -0.30
CA GLY A 283 4.48 -10.77 -0.78
C GLY A 283 4.32 -11.79 0.34
N ASN A 284 4.53 -11.39 1.60
CA ASN A 284 4.59 -12.28 2.75
C ASN A 284 3.19 -12.66 3.24
N ARG A 285 2.89 -13.97 3.27
CA ARG A 285 1.53 -14.46 3.55
C ARG A 285 1.06 -14.33 5.01
N GLU A 286 1.96 -14.00 5.92
CA GLU A 286 1.67 -13.98 7.37
C GLU A 286 1.86 -12.59 7.99
N LYS A 287 2.41 -11.64 7.24
CA LYS A 287 2.72 -10.28 7.70
C LYS A 287 1.96 -9.25 6.89
N MET A 288 1.64 -8.14 7.53
CA MET A 288 1.06 -6.97 6.84
C MET A 288 2.16 -6.08 6.30
N GLY A 289 1.87 -5.32 5.25
CA GLY A 289 2.80 -4.31 4.73
C GLY A 289 3.05 -3.20 5.73
N TRP A 290 4.25 -2.61 5.65
CA TRP A 290 4.65 -1.46 6.46
C TRP A 290 3.64 -0.31 6.41
N MET A 291 2.99 -0.14 5.26
CA MET A 291 2.00 0.91 4.96
C MET A 291 0.78 0.84 5.89
N LEU A 292 0.41 -0.35 6.37
CA LEU A 292 -0.72 -0.48 7.29
C LEU A 292 -0.55 0.35 8.58
N ARG A 293 0.68 0.60 9.02
CA ARG A 293 0.97 1.39 10.24
C ARG A 293 0.28 2.75 10.25
N ASN A 294 0.39 3.50 9.15
CA ASN A 294 -0.16 4.85 9.06
C ASN A 294 -1.69 4.83 8.81
N ILE A 295 -2.18 3.85 8.04
CA ILE A 295 -3.63 3.64 7.82
C ILE A 295 -4.34 3.38 9.14
N MET A 296 -3.74 2.57 10.04
CA MET A 296 -4.34 2.30 11.34
C MET A 296 -4.50 3.56 12.20
N VAL A 297 -3.53 4.49 12.15
CA VAL A 297 -3.63 5.78 12.86
C VAL A 297 -4.76 6.62 12.27
N TRP A 298 -4.81 6.69 10.94
CA TRP A 298 -5.87 7.39 10.24
C TRP A 298 -7.26 6.82 10.61
N LEU A 299 -7.40 5.49 10.61
CA LEU A 299 -8.65 4.82 10.98
C LEU A 299 -9.08 5.16 12.40
N ARG A 300 -8.18 5.10 13.39
CA ARG A 300 -8.51 5.50 14.77
C ARG A 300 -8.99 6.94 14.87
N ARG A 301 -8.49 7.82 14.02
CA ARG A 301 -8.85 9.24 14.03
C ARG A 301 -10.21 9.51 13.38
N TRP A 302 -10.57 8.77 12.34
CA TRP A 302 -11.69 9.09 11.44
C TRP A 302 -12.85 8.10 11.51
N HIS A 303 -12.65 6.90 12.05
CA HIS A 303 -13.72 5.95 12.27
C HIS A 303 -14.64 6.40 13.41
N ARG A 304 -15.94 6.54 13.12
CA ARG A 304 -16.92 7.04 14.09
C ARG A 304 -17.79 5.97 14.74
N LYS A 305 -17.88 4.76 14.17
CA LYS A 305 -18.70 3.67 14.72
C LYS A 305 -18.04 3.06 15.96
N GLY A 306 -18.01 3.82 17.05
CA GLY A 306 -17.84 3.29 18.39
C GLY A 306 -19.11 2.53 18.78
N GLY A 307 -19.00 1.22 19.07
CA GLY A 307 -20.08 0.46 19.67
C GLY A 307 -20.30 -0.98 19.16
N GLU A 308 -19.71 -1.39 18.04
CA GLU A 308 -19.81 -2.79 17.59
C GLU A 308 -18.58 -3.58 18.07
N GLU A 309 -18.80 -4.73 18.72
CA GLU A 309 -17.76 -5.65 19.22
C GLU A 309 -16.82 -6.22 18.11
N GLY A 310 -16.96 -5.75 16.87
CA GLY A 310 -16.36 -6.31 15.66
C GLY A 310 -15.00 -5.76 15.24
N GLY A 311 -14.62 -4.53 15.61
CA GLY A 311 -13.43 -3.87 15.05
C GLY A 311 -13.56 -3.52 13.55
N ILE A 312 -12.55 -2.87 12.98
CA ILE A 312 -12.54 -2.42 11.58
C ILE A 312 -11.74 -3.41 10.73
N GLU A 313 -12.33 -3.88 9.64
CA GLU A 313 -11.63 -4.71 8.66
C GLU A 313 -10.83 -3.87 7.66
N ILE A 314 -9.60 -4.30 7.43
CA ILE A 314 -8.68 -3.70 6.48
C ILE A 314 -8.25 -4.79 5.49
N LEU A 315 -8.52 -4.57 4.21
CA LEU A 315 -8.11 -5.43 3.10
C LEU A 315 -6.73 -4.97 2.60
N SER A 316 -5.77 -5.88 2.61
CA SER A 316 -4.43 -5.73 2.04
C SER A 316 -4.41 -6.44 0.70
N PHE A 317 -4.50 -5.67 -0.38
CA PHE A 317 -4.57 -6.16 -1.76
C PHE A 317 -3.20 -6.60 -2.27
N ARG A 318 -3.09 -7.85 -2.72
CA ARG A 318 -1.86 -8.54 -3.13
C ARG A 318 -2.11 -9.47 -4.31
N ASP A 319 -1.08 -9.62 -5.14
CA ASP A 319 -1.01 -10.62 -6.21
C ASP A 319 -2.23 -10.66 -7.16
N TYR A 320 -2.67 -9.47 -7.61
CA TYR A 320 -3.91 -9.26 -8.35
C TYR A 320 -3.89 -9.56 -9.85
N LYS A 321 -2.71 -9.58 -10.50
CA LYS A 321 -2.60 -9.57 -11.98
C LYS A 321 -2.05 -10.84 -12.63
N TYR A 322 -1.51 -11.78 -11.85
CA TYR A 322 -0.65 -12.82 -12.43
C TYR A 322 -0.88 -14.23 -11.91
N THR A 323 -1.72 -14.43 -10.89
CA THR A 323 -1.99 -15.77 -10.36
C THR A 323 -3.49 -15.96 -10.13
N GLU A 324 -3.95 -17.21 -10.27
CA GLU A 324 -5.31 -17.63 -9.90
C GLU A 324 -5.47 -17.78 -8.36
N ASN A 325 -4.41 -17.52 -7.59
CA ASN A 325 -4.35 -17.74 -6.15
C ASN A 325 -4.20 -16.42 -5.40
N TYR A 326 -5.26 -15.64 -5.36
CA TYR A 326 -5.33 -14.37 -4.63
C TYR A 326 -4.92 -14.55 -3.16
N GLN A 327 -4.01 -13.69 -2.69
CA GLN A 327 -3.42 -13.78 -1.33
C GLN A 327 -3.71 -12.53 -0.48
N SER A 328 -4.70 -11.74 -0.88
CA SER A 328 -5.10 -10.54 -0.15
C SER A 328 -5.49 -10.89 1.28
N LEU A 329 -4.86 -10.22 2.24
CA LEU A 329 -5.07 -10.50 3.66
C LEU A 329 -6.12 -9.56 4.23
N VAL A 330 -6.90 -10.08 5.18
CA VAL A 330 -7.76 -9.25 6.01
C VAL A 330 -7.27 -9.24 7.43
N VAL A 331 -7.17 -8.02 7.96
CA VAL A 331 -6.91 -7.80 9.37
C VAL A 331 -8.06 -7.02 9.97
N THR A 332 -8.51 -7.49 11.13
CA THR A 332 -9.50 -6.77 11.94
C THR A 332 -8.77 -6.08 13.07
N VAL A 333 -8.82 -4.74 13.07
CA VAL A 333 -8.20 -3.89 14.07
C VAL A 333 -9.26 -3.45 15.08
N ASP A 334 -8.97 -3.56 16.38
CA ASP A 334 -9.90 -3.09 17.41
C ASP A 334 -10.10 -1.58 17.29
N SER A 335 -11.37 -1.14 17.28
CA SER A 335 -11.74 0.27 17.27
C SER A 335 -11.71 0.88 18.67
N ASN A 336 -11.58 0.07 19.73
CA ASN A 336 -11.61 0.56 21.10
C ASN A 336 -10.32 1.27 21.50
N VAL A 337 -10.52 2.53 21.88
CA VAL A 337 -9.54 3.45 22.44
C VAL A 337 -9.15 2.97 23.83
N ASN A 338 -8.04 2.25 23.96
CA ASN A 338 -7.26 2.43 25.17
C ASN A 338 -6.37 3.63 24.91
N GLU A 339 -6.75 4.77 25.49
CA GLU A 339 -5.85 5.92 25.64
C GLU A 339 -4.51 5.38 26.13
N VAL A 340 -3.50 5.43 25.27
CA VAL A 340 -2.13 5.17 25.72
C VAL A 340 -1.87 6.24 26.76
N GLY A 341 -1.76 5.79 28.01
CA GLY A 341 -1.66 6.65 29.18
C GLY A 341 -0.69 7.79 28.95
N LYS A 342 -1.10 8.97 29.40
CA LYS A 342 -0.18 10.06 29.73
C LYS A 342 0.96 9.44 30.53
N SER A 343 2.15 9.41 29.95
CA SER A 343 3.36 9.15 30.71
C SER A 343 3.60 10.38 31.57
N ASP A 344 3.42 10.21 32.88
CA ASP A 344 3.95 11.10 33.91
C ASP A 344 5.48 11.24 33.82
#